data_AF-A0A4Q3H5Z5-F1
#
_entry.id   AF-A0A4Q3H5Z5-F1
#
_cell.length_a   1.000
_cell.length_b   1.000
_cell.length_c   1.000
_cell.angle_alpha   90.00
_cell.angle_beta   90.00
_cell.angle_gamma   90.00
#
_symmetry.space_group_name_H-M   'P 1'
#
loop_
_entity.id
_entity.type
_entity.pdbx_description
1 polymer ?
#
loop_
_entity_poly.entity_id
_entity_poly.type
_entity_poly.pdbx_seq_one_letter_code
_entity_poly.pdbx_strand_id
1 'polypeptide(L)'
;MFKRLSATSAILVATAAPAFAHLDPVAHGSFMAGVTHPLSGADHMLAMIAVGLWAAQIGGKARWIVPAAFVFVMALGFLMALVGAPLPFVEPGILASVIGLGLLVALAVRVPTVISAAIVGIFALFHGHAHGGELGTATALT
;
A
#
# COMPACT_ATOMS: atom_id res chain seq x y z
N MET A 1 26.32 8.87 6.79
CA MET A 1 24.85 8.70 6.72
C MET A 1 24.11 9.92 6.18
N PHE A 2 24.37 11.14 6.67
CA PHE A 2 23.67 12.37 6.22
C PHE A 2 23.71 12.66 4.71
N LYS A 3 24.83 12.38 4.01
CA LYS A 3 24.91 12.54 2.54
C LYS A 3 23.97 11.62 1.77
N ARG A 4 23.65 10.43 2.31
CA ARG A 4 22.70 9.50 1.67
C ARG A 4 21.26 9.95 1.86
N LEU A 5 20.93 10.48 3.04
CA LEU A 5 19.63 11.06 3.35
C LEU A 5 19.34 12.33 2.52
N SER A 6 20.35 13.16 2.30
CA SER A 6 20.24 14.35 1.44
C SER A 6 20.02 13.99 -0.03
N ALA A 7 20.63 12.90 -0.51
CA ALA A 7 20.42 12.41 -1.87
C ALA A 7 19.01 11.84 -2.07
N THR A 8 18.49 11.09 -1.11
CA THR A 8 17.09 10.60 -1.14
C THR A 8 16.08 11.73 -1.12
N SER A 9 16.32 12.79 -0.34
CA SER A 9 15.43 13.97 -0.28
C SER A 9 15.44 14.75 -1.61
N ALA A 10 16.60 14.91 -2.23
CA ALA A 10 16.73 15.55 -3.54
C ALA A 10 16.07 14.73 -4.66
N ILE A 11 16.14 13.40 -4.60
CA ILE A 11 15.45 12.51 -5.53
C ILE A 11 13.93 12.61 -5.35
N LEU A 12 13.44 12.65 -4.10
CA LEU A 12 12.00 12.76 -3.80
C LEU A 12 11.39 14.05 -4.35
N VAL A 13 12.12 15.17 -4.25
CA VAL A 13 11.72 16.47 -4.83
C VAL A 13 11.78 16.42 -6.37
N ALA A 14 12.78 15.76 -6.95
CA ALA A 14 12.92 15.63 -8.40
C ALA A 14 11.83 14.73 -9.04
N THR A 15 11.24 13.80 -8.27
CA THR A 15 10.12 12.95 -8.73
C THR A 15 8.73 13.56 -8.51
N ALA A 16 8.63 14.76 -7.93
CA ALA A 16 7.37 15.49 -7.76
C ALA A 16 6.88 16.14 -9.07
N ALA A 17 6.96 15.41 -10.18
CA ALA A 17 6.32 15.78 -11.42
C ALA A 17 4.84 15.35 -11.38
N PRO A 18 3.88 16.18 -11.84
CA PRO A 18 2.53 15.71 -12.05
C PRO A 18 2.55 14.66 -13.18
N ALA A 19 2.19 13.42 -12.86
CA ALA A 19 2.03 12.39 -13.86
C ALA A 19 0.73 12.66 -14.63
N PHE A 20 0.87 13.19 -15.86
CA PHE A 20 -0.13 13.09 -16.91
C PHE A 20 -0.33 11.60 -17.26
N ALA A 21 -1.33 10.97 -16.64
CA ALA A 21 -1.84 9.68 -17.08
C ALA A 21 -3.37 9.69 -16.92
N HIS A 22 -4.05 10.51 -17.71
CA HIS A 22 -5.45 10.21 -18.03
C HIS A 22 -5.46 8.97 -18.92
N LEU A 23 -5.40 7.79 -18.30
CA LEU A 23 -5.75 6.55 -18.95
C LEU A 23 -7.27 6.54 -19.06
N ASP A 24 -7.79 6.55 -20.29
CA ASP A 24 -9.21 6.37 -20.54
C ASP A 24 -9.65 5.01 -19.95
N PRO A 25 -10.49 5.01 -18.88
CA PRO A 25 -10.94 3.78 -18.24
C PRO A 25 -11.75 2.88 -19.20
N VAL A 26 -12.33 3.48 -20.24
CA VAL A 26 -13.15 2.78 -21.24
C VAL A 26 -12.27 2.01 -22.25
N ALA A 27 -11.01 2.40 -22.43
CA ALA A 27 -10.16 1.88 -23.50
C ALA A 27 -9.40 0.57 -23.16
N HIS A 28 -9.26 0.18 -21.88
CA HIS A 28 -8.35 -0.92 -21.48
C HIS A 28 -9.01 -2.17 -20.88
N GLY A 29 -10.33 -2.20 -20.71
CA GLY A 29 -11.04 -3.36 -20.16
C GLY A 29 -10.84 -3.54 -18.64
N SER A 30 -11.91 -3.94 -17.95
CA SER A 30 -11.99 -4.01 -16.48
C SER A 30 -10.86 -4.81 -15.81
N PHE A 31 -10.39 -5.90 -16.45
CA PHE A 31 -9.34 -6.75 -15.89
C PHE A 31 -7.95 -6.07 -15.89
N MET A 32 -7.53 -5.49 -17.01
CA MET A 32 -6.21 -4.84 -17.09
C MET A 32 -6.16 -3.58 -16.24
N ALA A 33 -7.27 -2.84 -16.16
CA ALA A 33 -7.42 -1.73 -15.22
C ALA A 33 -7.25 -2.21 -13.77
N GLY A 34 -7.88 -3.33 -13.38
CA GLY A 34 -7.72 -3.91 -12.04
C GLY A 34 -6.28 -4.39 -11.72
N VAL A 35 -5.53 -4.86 -12.71
CA VAL A 35 -4.13 -5.29 -12.54
C VAL A 35 -3.19 -4.09 -12.37
N THR A 36 -3.42 -3.00 -13.11
CA THR A 36 -2.54 -1.83 -13.08
C THR A 36 -2.90 -0.82 -11.98
N HIS A 37 -4.13 -0.84 -11.46
CA HIS A 37 -4.61 0.08 -10.43
C HIS A 37 -3.77 0.09 -9.13
N PRO A 38 -3.30 -1.04 -8.59
CA PRO A 38 -2.44 -1.01 -7.40
C PRO A 38 -1.09 -0.32 -7.64
N LEU A 39 -0.70 -0.15 -8.92
CA LEU A 39 0.57 0.45 -9.32
C LEU A 39 0.47 1.96 -9.58
N SER A 40 -0.73 2.56 -9.53
CA SER A 40 -0.90 4.01 -9.77
C SER A 40 -0.76 4.86 -8.50
N GLY A 41 -0.90 4.28 -7.30
CA GLY A 41 -0.74 4.97 -6.02
C GLY A 41 0.70 4.94 -5.49
N ALA A 42 1.34 6.10 -5.35
CA ALA A 42 2.70 6.19 -4.81
C ALA A 42 2.80 5.74 -3.34
N ASP A 43 1.80 6.06 -2.54
CA ASP A 43 1.59 5.60 -1.17
C ASP A 43 1.46 4.07 -1.08
N HIS A 44 0.69 3.45 -1.97
CA HIS A 44 0.50 2.01 -2.02
C HIS A 44 1.80 1.29 -2.42
N MET A 45 2.47 1.77 -3.47
CA MET A 45 3.74 1.20 -3.90
C MET A 45 4.82 1.33 -2.81
N LEU A 46 4.89 2.46 -2.12
CA LEU A 46 5.79 2.63 -0.97
C LEU A 46 5.46 1.66 0.16
N ALA A 47 4.17 1.47 0.50
CA ALA A 47 3.74 0.52 1.51
C ALA A 47 4.13 -0.92 1.13
N MET A 48 3.87 -1.36 -0.10
CA MET A 48 4.22 -2.71 -0.58
C MET A 48 5.73 -2.97 -0.55
N ILE A 49 6.52 -2.00 -1.02
CA ILE A 49 7.99 -2.07 -0.96
C ILE A 49 8.45 -2.14 0.51
N ALA A 50 7.93 -1.28 1.38
CA ALA A 50 8.29 -1.27 2.79
C ALA A 50 7.94 -2.59 3.49
N VAL A 51 6.76 -3.16 3.22
CA VAL A 51 6.34 -4.48 3.73
C VAL A 51 7.31 -5.57 3.28
N GLY A 52 7.67 -5.61 1.99
CA GLY A 52 8.62 -6.58 1.45
C GLY A 52 10.02 -6.45 2.05
N LEU A 53 10.53 -5.23 2.15
CA LEU A 53 11.84 -4.93 2.77
C LEU A 53 11.84 -5.31 4.25
N TRP A 54 10.80 -4.96 4.99
CA TRP A 54 10.70 -5.26 6.42
C TRP A 54 10.58 -6.77 6.67
N ALA A 55 9.78 -7.48 5.88
CA ALA A 55 9.68 -8.94 5.93
C ALA A 55 11.03 -9.61 5.64
N ALA A 56 11.80 -9.08 4.68
CA ALA A 56 13.14 -9.55 4.39
C ALA A 56 14.13 -9.28 5.53
N GLN A 57 14.04 -8.12 6.19
CA GLN A 57 14.86 -7.76 7.36
C GLN A 57 14.60 -8.66 8.57
N ILE A 58 13.35 -9.08 8.79
CA ILE A 58 12.97 -10.04 9.85
C ILE A 58 13.46 -11.46 9.51
N GLY A 59 13.27 -11.89 8.26
CA GLY A 59 13.74 -13.18 7.77
C GLY A 59 12.87 -14.39 8.17
N GLY A 60 13.38 -15.59 7.91
CA GLY A 60 12.68 -16.85 8.19
C GLY A 60 11.31 -16.92 7.50
N LYS A 61 10.28 -17.36 8.25
CA LYS A 61 8.90 -17.45 7.74
C LYS A 61 8.25 -16.09 7.45
N ALA A 62 8.76 -14.99 8.03
CA ALA A 62 8.18 -13.67 7.85
C ALA A 62 8.21 -13.18 6.40
N ARG A 63 9.22 -13.62 5.63
CA ARG A 63 9.36 -13.31 4.19
C ARG A 63 8.13 -13.68 3.36
N TRP A 64 7.35 -14.66 3.81
CA TRP A 64 6.14 -15.12 3.13
C TRP A 64 4.88 -14.72 3.89
N ILE A 65 4.86 -14.90 5.22
CA ILE A 65 3.66 -14.65 6.03
C ILE A 65 3.28 -13.18 6.03
N VAL A 66 4.25 -12.26 6.16
CA VAL A 66 3.96 -10.84 6.29
C VAL A 66 3.40 -10.26 4.98
N PRO A 67 4.00 -10.49 3.79
CA PRO A 67 3.39 -10.06 2.53
C PRO A 67 2.04 -10.74 2.24
N ALA A 68 1.90 -12.04 2.53
CA ALA A 68 0.64 -12.75 2.33
C ALA A 68 -0.49 -12.17 3.20
N ALA A 69 -0.20 -11.85 4.47
CA ALA A 69 -1.15 -11.21 5.36
C ALA A 69 -1.57 -9.82 4.84
N PHE A 70 -0.62 -9.03 4.33
CA PHE A 70 -0.91 -7.74 3.73
C PHE A 70 -1.89 -7.88 2.55
N VAL A 71 -1.60 -8.75 1.58
CA VAL A 71 -2.47 -8.97 0.41
C VAL A 71 -3.85 -9.48 0.82
N PHE A 72 -3.91 -10.43 1.75
CA PHE A 72 -5.17 -10.99 2.23
C PHE A 72 -6.06 -9.92 2.90
N VAL A 73 -5.52 -9.15 3.84
CA VAL A 73 -6.31 -8.13 4.55
C VAL A 73 -6.66 -6.96 3.63
N MET A 74 -5.80 -6.63 2.67
CA MET A 74 -6.12 -5.66 1.62
C MET A 74 -7.34 -6.09 0.81
N ALA A 75 -7.42 -7.37 0.42
CA ALA A 75 -8.60 -7.90 -0.26
C ALA A 75 -9.87 -7.81 0.62
N LEU A 76 -9.75 -8.01 1.93
CA LEU A 76 -10.88 -7.82 2.85
C LEU A 76 -11.31 -6.35 2.93
N GLY A 77 -10.36 -5.41 3.04
CA GLY A 77 -10.66 -3.97 3.04
C GLY A 77 -11.36 -3.53 1.75
N PHE A 78 -10.91 -4.06 0.61
CA PHE A 78 -11.55 -3.85 -0.68
C PHE A 78 -13.00 -4.35 -0.70
N LEU A 79 -13.24 -5.57 -0.25
CA LEU A 79 -14.59 -6.13 -0.15
C LEU A 79 -15.48 -5.31 0.80
N MET A 80 -14.94 -4.82 1.92
CA MET A 80 -15.67 -3.94 2.84
C MET A 80 -16.14 -2.66 2.15
N ALA A 81 -15.28 -2.04 1.34
CA ALA A 81 -15.66 -0.85 0.58
C ALA A 81 -16.74 -1.14 -0.48
N LEU A 82 -16.67 -2.29 -1.16
CA LEU A 82 -17.69 -2.70 -2.13
C LEU A 82 -19.09 -2.87 -1.52
N VAL A 83 -19.17 -3.39 -0.29
CA VAL A 83 -20.46 -3.52 0.42
C VAL A 83 -20.90 -2.21 1.10
N GLY A 84 -20.18 -1.11 0.88
CA GLY A 84 -20.49 0.20 1.44
C GLY A 84 -20.24 0.32 2.94
N ALA A 85 -19.45 -0.58 3.54
CA ALA A 85 -19.13 -0.50 4.96
C ALA A 85 -18.21 0.71 5.21
N PRO A 86 -18.61 1.68 6.07
CA PRO A 86 -17.79 2.85 6.33
C PRO A 86 -16.55 2.46 7.14
N LEU A 87 -15.38 2.93 6.70
CA LEU A 87 -14.14 2.86 7.47
C LEU A 87 -13.70 4.31 7.76
N PRO A 88 -13.66 4.74 9.03
CA PRO A 88 -13.19 6.08 9.35
C PRO A 88 -11.68 6.19 9.21
N PHE A 89 -11.17 7.41 8.98
CA PHE A 89 -9.74 7.72 8.95
C PHE A 89 -8.93 6.96 7.88
N VAL A 90 -9.51 6.66 6.72
CA VAL A 90 -8.80 5.96 5.63
C VAL A 90 -7.53 6.70 5.20
N GLU A 91 -7.65 7.96 4.81
CA GLU A 91 -6.51 8.79 4.39
C GLU A 91 -5.46 8.96 5.50
N PRO A 92 -5.81 9.34 6.76
CA PRO A 92 -4.84 9.33 7.86
C PRO A 92 -4.19 7.97 8.11
N GLY A 93 -4.93 6.87 7.98
CA GLY A 93 -4.43 5.50 8.16
C GLY A 93 -3.40 5.11 7.11
N ILE A 94 -3.62 5.51 5.86
CA ILE A 94 -2.68 5.36 4.75
C ILE A 94 -1.42 6.20 5.00
N LEU A 95 -1.57 7.48 5.40
CA LEU A 95 -0.41 8.32 5.71
C LEU A 95 0.42 7.73 6.86
N ALA A 96 -0.25 7.24 7.90
CA ALA A 96 0.38 6.59 9.04
C ALA A 96 1.09 5.29 8.64
N SER A 97 0.60 4.55 7.64
CA SER A 97 1.25 3.34 7.16
C SER A 97 2.61 3.64 6.52
N VAL A 98 2.68 4.65 5.65
CA VAL A 98 3.89 5.01 4.92
C VAL A 98 4.99 5.44 5.92
N ILE A 99 4.62 6.28 6.89
CA ILE A 99 5.55 6.74 7.93
C ILE A 99 5.92 5.57 8.85
N GLY A 100 4.95 4.81 9.34
CA GLY A 100 5.16 3.73 10.30
C GLY A 100 6.00 2.59 9.73
N LEU A 101 5.66 2.08 8.54
CA LEU A 101 6.44 1.05 7.85
C LEU A 101 7.82 1.57 7.46
N GLY A 102 7.91 2.83 7.00
CA GLY A 102 9.19 3.47 6.71
C GLY A 102 10.12 3.51 7.94
N LEU A 103 9.60 3.86 9.11
CA LEU A 103 10.35 3.85 10.37
C LEU A 103 10.76 2.45 10.80
N LEU A 104 9.87 1.46 10.68
CA LEU A 104 10.17 0.06 11.00
C LEU A 104 11.32 -0.47 10.13
N VAL A 105 11.31 -0.14 8.84
CA VAL A 105 12.39 -0.48 7.90
C VAL A 105 13.68 0.28 8.23
N ALA A 106 13.59 1.60 8.45
CA ALA A 106 14.75 2.45 8.69
C ALA A 106 15.50 2.10 9.99
N LEU A 107 14.76 1.72 11.02
CA LEU A 107 15.29 1.30 12.32
C LEU A 107 15.58 -0.21 12.38
N ALA A 108 15.32 -0.95 11.29
CA ALA A 108 15.48 -2.40 11.19
C ALA A 108 14.83 -3.15 12.37
N VAL A 109 13.64 -2.71 12.79
CA VAL A 109 12.93 -3.28 13.94
C VAL A 109 12.58 -4.74 13.65
N ARG A 110 12.94 -5.64 14.55
CA ARG A 110 12.60 -7.07 14.44
C ARG A 110 11.67 -7.47 15.57
N VAL A 111 10.46 -7.89 15.20
CA VAL A 111 9.44 -8.42 16.12
C VAL A 111 8.98 -9.79 15.64
N PRO A 112 8.30 -10.59 16.49
CA PRO A 112 7.74 -11.87 16.08
C PRO A 112 6.86 -11.76 14.83
N THR A 113 6.94 -12.75 13.95
CA THR A 113 6.24 -12.76 12.64
C THR A 113 4.74 -12.49 12.75
N VAL A 114 4.09 -12.99 13.80
CA VAL A 114 2.66 -12.77 14.03
C VAL A 114 2.35 -11.30 14.29
N ILE A 115 3.20 -10.61 15.06
CA ILE A 115 3.05 -9.18 15.34
C ILE A 115 3.30 -8.38 14.06
N SER A 116 4.32 -8.75 13.27
CA SER A 116 4.57 -8.12 11.97
C SER A 116 3.39 -8.27 11.02
N ALA A 117 2.80 -9.47 10.93
CA ALA A 117 1.63 -9.73 10.10
C ALA A 117 0.41 -8.90 10.55
N ALA A 118 0.20 -8.75 11.86
CA ALA A 118 -0.88 -7.92 12.40
C ALA A 118 -0.67 -6.42 12.06
N ILE A 119 0.54 -5.89 12.23
CA ILE A 119 0.86 -4.49 11.93
C ILE A 119 0.60 -4.18 10.45
N VAL A 120 1.17 -4.99 9.54
CA VAL A 120 0.97 -4.76 8.10
C VAL A 120 -0.49 -4.97 7.70
N GLY A 121 -1.19 -5.92 8.34
CA GLY A 121 -2.61 -6.18 8.10
C GLY A 121 -3.50 -4.98 8.44
N ILE A 122 -3.27 -4.31 9.59
CA ILE A 122 -4.01 -3.11 9.97
C ILE A 122 -3.88 -2.04 8.88
N PHE A 123 -2.66 -1.78 8.41
CA PHE A 123 -2.45 -0.81 7.34
C PHE A 123 -3.06 -1.25 6.01
N ALA A 124 -2.90 -2.53 5.65
CA ALA A 124 -3.47 -3.11 4.43
C ALA A 124 -4.98 -2.90 4.32
N LEU A 125 -5.71 -2.94 5.45
CA LEU A 125 -7.14 -2.72 5.48
C LEU A 125 -7.53 -1.35 4.92
N PHE A 126 -6.82 -0.28 5.34
CA PHE A 126 -7.07 1.08 4.86
C PHE A 126 -6.75 1.24 3.38
N HIS A 127 -5.63 0.68 2.91
CA HIS A 127 -5.29 0.71 1.49
C HIS A 127 -6.34 -0.03 0.64
N GLY A 128 -6.76 -1.23 1.08
CA GLY A 128 -7.78 -2.00 0.39
C GLY A 128 -9.12 -1.28 0.34
N HIS A 129 -9.53 -0.66 1.45
CA HIS A 129 -10.78 0.09 1.52
C HIS A 129 -10.77 1.31 0.57
N ALA A 130 -9.67 2.08 0.53
CA ALA A 130 -9.53 3.18 -0.42
C ALA A 130 -9.67 2.71 -1.89
N HIS A 131 -8.99 1.60 -2.26
CA HIS A 131 -9.07 1.04 -3.61
C HIS A 131 -10.50 0.62 -3.99
N GLY A 132 -11.23 0.01 -3.05
CA GLY A 132 -12.62 -0.40 -3.29
C GLY A 132 -13.57 0.78 -3.39
N GLY A 133 -13.30 1.87 -2.65
CA GLY A 133 -14.06 3.12 -2.75
C GLY A 133 -13.91 3.78 -4.11
N GLU A 134 -12.69 3.86 -4.64
CA GLU A 134 -12.39 4.42 -5.95
C GLU A 134 -13.02 3.59 -7.09
N LEU A 135 -12.92 2.26 -7.02
CA LEU A 135 -13.54 1.36 -8.01
C LEU A 135 -15.07 1.30 -7.91
N GLY A 136 -15.65 1.44 -6.72
CA GLY A 136 -17.10 1.54 -6.52
C GLY A 136 -17.72 2.76 -7.22
N THR A 137 -16.95 3.84 -7.40
CA THR A 137 -17.36 4.99 -8.21
C THR A 137 -17.15 4.78 -9.72
N ALA A 138 -16.32 3.81 -10.12
CA ALA A 138 -15.90 3.55 -11.50
C ALA A 138 -16.61 2.35 -12.16
N THR A 139 -17.83 2.01 -11.75
CA THR A 139 -18.68 0.98 -12.39
C THR A 139 -18.03 -0.41 -12.49
N ALA A 140 -17.87 -1.09 -11.35
CA ALA A 140 -17.48 -2.51 -11.32
C ALA A 140 -18.66 -3.49 -11.54
N LEU A 141 -19.91 -3.01 -11.62
CA LEU A 141 -21.13 -3.84 -11.63
C LEU A 141 -22.15 -3.52 -12.74
N THR A 142 -21.78 -2.72 -13.74
CA THR A 142 -22.59 -2.45 -14.95
C THR A 142 -21.70 -2.47 -16.17
#